data_AF-A0A401UQA3-F1
#
_entry.id   AF-A0A401UQA3-F1
#
_cell.length_a   1.000
_cell.length_b   1.000
_cell.length_c   1.000
_cell.angle_alpha   90.00
_cell.angle_beta   90.00
_cell.angle_gamma   90.00
#
_symmetry.space_group_name_H-M   'P 1'
#
loop_
_entity.id
_entity.type
_entity.pdbx_description
1 polymer ?
#
loop_
_entity_poly.entity_id
_entity_poly.type
_entity_poly.pdbx_seq_one_letter_code
_entity_poly.pdbx_strand_id
1 'polypeptide(L)' 'MKQLSKTIICEYKYDSEEERDQHVKDMELQGVECSGQVRRSDDSLMNKERDYYWYAKFYKQL' A
#
# COMPACT_ATOMS: atom_id res chain seq x y z
N MET A 1 -23.60 -5.74 -21.93
CA MET A 1 -23.21 -5.39 -20.55
C MET A 1 -21.72 -5.08 -20.56
N LYS A 2 -21.27 -3.97 -19.96
CA LYS A 2 -19.82 -3.71 -19.80
C LYS A 2 -19.32 -4.61 -18.67
N GLN A 3 -18.32 -5.43 -18.95
CA GLN A 3 -17.65 -6.25 -17.94
C GLN A 3 -16.79 -5.32 -17.08
N LEU A 4 -17.13 -5.17 -15.80
CA LEU A 4 -16.28 -4.47 -14.84
C LEU A 4 -15.08 -5.37 -14.56
N SER A 5 -13.87 -4.91 -14.88
CA SER A 5 -12.64 -5.58 -14.47
C SER A 5 -12.60 -5.64 -12.95
N LYS A 6 -12.22 -6.80 -12.40
CA LYS A 6 -12.24 -7.01 -10.96
C LYS A 6 -10.87 -6.64 -10.41
N THR A 7 -10.78 -5.51 -9.71
CA THR A 7 -9.53 -5.08 -9.07
C THR A 7 -9.52 -5.52 -7.60
N ILE A 8 -8.48 -6.24 -7.19
CA ILE A 8 -8.16 -6.48 -5.78
C ILE A 8 -7.25 -5.35 -5.30
N ILE A 9 -7.60 -4.80 -4.15
CA ILE A 9 -6.80 -3.80 -3.44
C ILE A 9 -6.37 -4.42 -2.11
N CYS A 10 -5.06 -4.44 -1.85
CA CYS A 10 -4.50 -4.88 -0.57
C CYS A 10 -3.73 -3.73 0.08
N GLU A 11 -3.91 -3.54 1.39
CA GLU A 11 -3.26 -2.48 2.16
C GLU A 11 -2.54 -3.10 3.36
N TYR A 12 -1.31 -2.68 3.60
CA TYR A 12 -0.46 -3.19 4.67
C TYR A 12 0.18 -2.05 5.45
N LYS A 13 0.37 -2.28 6.75
CA LYS A 13 1.14 -1.43 7.66
C LYS A 13 2.37 -2.22 8.10
N TYR A 14 3.49 -1.53 8.25
CA TYR A 14 4.76 -2.14 8.63
C TYR A 14 5.40 -1.37 9.78
N ASP A 15 6.20 -2.09 10.56
CA ASP A 15 6.93 -1.50 11.68
C ASP A 15 8.26 -0.87 11.22
N SER A 16 8.82 -1.35 10.11
CA SER A 16 10.08 -0.84 9.54
C SER A 16 10.05 -0.63 8.02
N GLU A 17 11.00 0.16 7.53
CA GLU A 17 11.18 0.42 6.09
C GLU A 17 11.61 -0.85 5.35
N GLU A 18 12.51 -1.61 5.98
CA GLU A 18 13.11 -2.82 5.43
C GLU A 18 12.05 -3.92 5.20
N GLU A 19 11.14 -4.10 6.17
CA GLU A 19 10.02 -5.03 6.05
C GLU A 19 9.11 -4.65 4.87
N ARG A 20 8.78 -3.35 4.77
CA ARG A 20 7.98 -2.81 3.68
C ARG A 20 8.64 -3.03 2.33
N ASP A 21 9.92 -2.71 2.21
CA ASP A 21 10.65 -2.78 0.96
C ASP A 21 10.85 -4.21 0.48
N GLN A 22 11.06 -5.15 1.40
CA GLN A 22 11.12 -6.57 1.06
C GLN A 22 9.76 -7.04 0.51
N HIS A 23 8.66 -6.71 1.19
CA HIS A 23 7.32 -7.10 0.75
C HIS A 23 6.95 -6.47 -0.60
N VAL A 24 7.33 -5.21 -0.84
CA VAL A 24 7.09 -4.56 -2.13
C VAL A 24 7.82 -5.28 -3.27
N LYS A 25 9.11 -5.64 -3.08
CA LYS A 25 9.85 -6.43 -4.07
C LYS A 25 9.17 -7.76 -4.36
N ASP A 26 8.71 -8.46 -3.33
CA ASP A 26 8.03 -9.75 -3.48
C ASP A 26 6.71 -9.63 -4.24
N MET A 27 5.96 -8.53 -4.05
CA MET A 27 4.72 -8.24 -4.76
C MET A 27 4.96 -7.83 -6.23
N GLU A 28 6.00 -7.01 -6.48
CA GLU A 28 6.39 -6.60 -7.83
C GLU A 28 6.85 -7.81 -8.66
N LEU A 29 7.59 -8.75 -8.06
CA LEU A 29 7.97 -10.03 -8.70
C LEU A 29 6.75 -10.88 -9.07
N GLN A 30 5.64 -10.74 -8.34
CA GLN A 30 4.37 -11.42 -8.62
C GLN A 30 3.49 -10.65 -9.63
N GLY A 31 3.99 -9.55 -10.19
CA GLY A 31 3.27 -8.70 -11.14
C GLY A 31 2.15 -7.88 -10.49
N VAL A 32 2.25 -7.61 -9.19
CA VAL A 32 1.31 -6.76 -8.46
C VAL A 32 1.86 -5.35 -8.37
N GLU A 33 1.05 -4.36 -8.73
CA GLU A 33 1.48 -2.95 -8.76
C GLU A 33 1.36 -2.31 -7.38
N CYS A 34 2.40 -1.61 -6.92
CA CYS A 34 2.36 -0.81 -5.69
C CYS A 34 2.01 0.66 -6.00
N SER A 35 1.17 1.28 -5.17
CA SER A 35 0.73 2.68 -5.31
C SER A 35 1.84 3.73 -5.15
N GLY A 36 3.03 3.35 -4.69
CA GLY A 36 4.13 4.25 -4.39
C GLY A 36 3.99 5.05 -3.08
N GLN A 37 2.85 4.98 -2.38
CA GLN A 37 2.72 5.61 -1.06
C GLN A 37 3.50 4.82 -0.01
N VAL A 38 4.51 5.45 0.59
CA VAL A 38 5.46 4.80 1.53
C VAL A 38 5.10 5.05 3.00
N ARG A 39 4.53 6.24 3.31
CA ARG A 39 4.12 6.62 4.67
C ARG A 39 2.64 7.01 4.67
N ARG A 40 1.95 6.62 5.73
CA ARG A 40 0.56 7.01 5.99
C ARG A 40 0.35 7.28 7.46
N SER A 41 -0.62 8.13 7.76
CA SER A 41 -1.09 8.41 9.11
C SER A 41 -2.61 8.23 9.12
N ASP A 42 -3.13 7.65 10.20
CA ASP A 42 -4.57 7.52 10.42
C ASP A 42 -5.18 8.78 11.06
N ASP A 43 -4.33 9.70 11.53
CA ASP A 43 -4.78 10.93 12.15
C ASP A 43 -5.41 11.89 11.15
N SER A 44 -6.26 12.78 11.66
CA SER A 44 -6.74 13.93 10.90
C SER A 44 -5.59 14.77 10.35
N LEU A 45 -5.77 15.34 9.15
CA LEU A 45 -4.85 16.31 8.56
C LEU A 45 -4.64 17.56 9.45
N MET A 46 -5.59 17.84 10.35
CA MET A 46 -5.51 18.99 11.27
C MET A 46 -4.72 18.70 12.55
N ASN A 47 -4.38 17.43 12.82
CA ASN A 47 -3.49 17.11 13.92
C ASN A 47 -2.05 17.49 13.51
N LYS A 48 -1.35 18.24 14.38
CA LYS A 48 0.03 18.67 14.13
C LYS A 48 1.05 17.59 14.52
N GLU A 49 0.66 16.68 15.42
CA GLU A 49 1.47 15.57 15.90
C GLU A 49 0.92 14.28 15.28
N ARG A 50 1.09 14.13 13.97
CA ARG A 50 0.60 12.95 13.25
C ARG A 50 1.59 11.81 13.40
N ASP A 51 1.10 10.66 13.84
CA ASP A 51 1.91 9.45 13.85
C ASP A 51 1.90 8.82 12.45
N TYR A 52 3.08 8.64 11.89
CA TYR A 52 3.28 8.04 10.58
C TYR A 52 3.84 6.63 10.70
N TYR A 53 3.18 5.69 10.03
CA TYR A 53 3.65 4.32 9.87
C TYR A 53 4.10 4.05 8.44
N TRP A 54 4.90 3.00 8.26
CA TRP A 54 5.28 2.50 6.94
C TRP A 54 4.09 1.79 6.32
N TYR A 55 3.84 2.08 5.06
CA TYR A 55 2.62 1.68 4.37
C TYR A 55 2.94 1.19 2.96
N ALA A 56 2.14 0.24 2.50
CA ALA A 56 2.08 -0.13 1.09
C ALA A 56 0.65 -0.48 0.71
N LYS A 57 0.30 -0.11 -0.52
CA LYS A 57 -0.98 -0.43 -1.13
C LYS A 57 -0.73 -1.00 -2.50
N PHE A 58 -1.38 -2.13 -2.75
CA PHE A 58 -1.18 -2.92 -3.93
C PHE A 58 -2.48 -3.06 -4.74
N TYR A 59 -2.33 -3.07 -6.05
CA TYR A 59 -3.41 -3.24 -7.02
C TYR A 59 -3.14 -4.48 -7.86
N LYS A 60 -4.11 -5.38 -7.92
CA LYS A 60 -4.07 -6.55 -8.81
C LYS A 60 -5.34 -6.58 -9.64
N GLN A 61 -5.19 -6.55 -10.96
CA GLN A 61 -6.29 -6.78 -11.89
C GLN A 61 -6.51 -8.29 -12.04
N LEU A 62 -7.77 -8.72 -11.96
CA LEU A 62 -8.22 -10.09 -12.23
C LEU A 62 -9.00 -10.17 -13.55
#